data_AF-A0A354YWD5-F1
#
_entry.id   AF-A0A354YWD5-F1
#
_cell.length_a   1.000
_cell.length_b   1.000
_cell.length_c   1.000
_cell.angle_alpha   90.00
_cell.angle_beta   90.00
_cell.angle_gamma   90.00
#
_symmetry.space_group_name_H-M   'P 1'
#
loop_
_entity.id
_entity.type
_entity.pdbx_description
1 polymer ?
#
loop_
_entity_poly.entity_id
_entity_poly.type
_entity_poly.pdbx_seq_one_letter_code
_entity_poly.pdbx_strand_id
1 'polypeptide(L)'
;RSCYEWVRDNIYHSFDIDGTTVTCTASEVLQHKEGICYAKSHLLAAILRYLGIPAGFCYQKLVLDDSDMSRLVIHGLNAIYIKSLNRWIRVDARGNNEEVHAEFSTEKECIAFPI
;
A
#
# COMPACT_ATOMS: atom_id res chain seq x y z
N ARG A 1 -7.99 -3.89 9.91
CA ARG A 1 -7.11 -2.93 10.61
C ARG A 1 -5.76 -3.57 10.92
N SER A 2 -5.64 -4.56 11.81
CA SER A 2 -4.33 -5.12 12.21
C SER A 2 -3.46 -5.63 11.06
N CYS A 3 -4.01 -6.32 10.04
CA CYS A 3 -3.23 -6.74 8.87
C CYS A 3 -2.64 -5.56 8.09
N TYR A 4 -3.41 -4.48 7.95
CA TYR A 4 -2.97 -3.26 7.28
C TYR A 4 -1.85 -2.58 8.07
N GLU A 5 -2.05 -2.37 9.37
CA GLU A 5 -1.05 -1.73 10.25
C GLU A 5 0.23 -2.57 10.30
N TRP A 6 0.10 -3.89 10.36
CA TRP A 6 1.25 -4.78 10.34
C TRP A 6 2.07 -4.63 9.06
N VAL A 7 1.46 -4.65 7.88
CA VAL A 7 2.18 -4.44 6.60
C VAL A 7 2.73 -3.02 6.50
N ARG A 8 2.00 -2.00 6.96
CA ARG A 8 2.44 -0.61 6.96
C ARG A 8 3.68 -0.42 7.82
N ASP A 9 3.69 -0.98 9.01
CA ASP A 9 4.64 -0.66 10.07
C ASP A 9 5.82 -1.65 10.18
N ASN A 10 5.69 -2.88 9.66
CA ASN A 10 6.71 -3.94 9.80
C ASN A 10 7.43 -4.31 8.50
N ILE A 11 6.98 -3.72 7.38
CA ILE A 11 7.62 -3.90 6.07
C ILE A 11 8.12 -2.52 5.65
N TYR A 12 9.40 -2.39 5.36
CA TYR A 12 9.95 -1.11 4.95
C TYR A 12 9.52 -0.75 3.52
N HIS A 13 9.35 0.54 3.26
CA HIS A 13 9.26 1.02 1.88
C HIS A 13 10.69 1.14 1.33
N SER A 14 11.03 0.38 0.29
CA SER A 14 12.43 0.28 -0.16
C SER A 14 13.05 1.62 -0.52
N PHE A 15 12.28 2.56 -1.10
CA PHE A 15 12.80 3.90 -1.39
C PHE A 15 13.14 4.70 -0.12
N ASP A 16 12.45 4.46 0.99
CA ASP A 16 12.62 5.25 2.22
C ASP A 16 13.84 4.79 3.03
N ILE A 17 14.34 3.60 2.75
CA ILE A 17 15.48 2.99 3.43
C ILE A 17 16.69 2.80 2.51
N ASP A 18 16.69 3.43 1.32
CA ASP A 18 17.69 3.23 0.27
C ASP A 18 17.93 1.73 -0.06
N GLY A 19 16.85 0.95 0.00
CA GLY A 19 16.86 -0.50 -0.17
C GLY A 19 17.16 -0.89 -1.62
N THR A 20 18.03 -1.90 -1.78
CA THR A 20 18.45 -2.40 -3.10
C THR A 20 17.74 -3.68 -3.51
N THR A 21 16.94 -4.30 -2.62
CA THR A 21 16.25 -5.55 -2.93
C THR A 21 14.98 -5.29 -3.74
N VAL A 22 14.86 -5.95 -4.89
CA VAL A 22 13.65 -5.88 -5.71
C VAL A 22 12.74 -7.05 -5.37
N THR A 23 11.67 -6.78 -4.61
CA THR A 23 10.64 -7.76 -4.27
C THR A 23 9.41 -7.61 -5.15
N CYS A 24 8.77 -8.71 -5.54
CA CYS A 24 7.52 -8.69 -6.30
C CYS A 24 6.41 -9.50 -5.60
N THR A 25 6.67 -10.77 -5.29
CA THR A 25 5.66 -11.65 -4.70
C THR A 25 5.43 -11.33 -3.22
N ALA A 26 4.24 -11.66 -2.70
CA ALA A 26 3.95 -11.50 -1.28
C ALA A 26 4.96 -12.24 -0.37
N SER A 27 5.42 -13.42 -0.79
CA SER A 27 6.43 -14.20 -0.08
C SER A 27 7.80 -13.53 -0.05
N GLU A 28 8.24 -12.93 -1.17
CA GLU A 28 9.51 -12.18 -1.22
C GLU A 28 9.44 -10.96 -0.30
N VAL A 29 8.35 -10.19 -0.35
CA VAL A 29 8.15 -9.01 0.51
C VAL A 29 8.17 -9.41 1.98
N LEU A 30 7.53 -10.52 2.33
CA LEU A 30 7.55 -11.03 3.70
C LEU A 30 8.94 -11.49 4.14
N GLN A 31 9.68 -12.17 3.26
CA GLN A 31 11.02 -12.69 3.52
C GLN A 31 12.03 -11.55 3.73
N HIS A 32 12.03 -10.56 2.83
CA HIS A 32 12.99 -9.46 2.84
C HIS A 32 12.57 -8.30 3.75
N LYS A 33 11.30 -8.26 4.17
CA LYS A 33 10.71 -7.19 4.98
C LYS A 33 10.85 -5.79 4.37
N GLU A 34 10.93 -5.72 3.05
CA GLU A 34 10.90 -4.46 2.30
C GLU A 34 10.17 -4.63 0.98
N GLY A 35 9.72 -3.51 0.41
CA GLY A 35 9.20 -3.45 -0.95
C GLY A 35 8.61 -2.07 -1.26
N ILE A 36 8.52 -1.72 -2.54
CA ILE A 36 7.81 -0.52 -2.99
C ILE A 36 6.28 -0.68 -2.82
N CYS A 37 5.51 0.39 -3.04
CA CYS A 37 4.05 0.42 -2.88
C CYS A 37 3.30 -0.79 -3.48
N TYR A 38 3.60 -1.21 -4.71
CA TYR A 38 2.97 -2.39 -5.32
C TYR A 38 3.27 -3.68 -4.57
N ALA A 39 4.53 -3.92 -4.24
CA ALA A 39 4.96 -5.15 -3.58
C ALA A 39 4.30 -5.26 -2.19
N LYS A 40 4.26 -4.15 -1.45
CA LYS A 40 3.53 -4.08 -0.18
C LYS A 40 2.03 -4.34 -0.35
N SER A 41 1.42 -3.83 -1.42
CA SER A 41 0.01 -4.12 -1.75
C SER A 41 -0.25 -5.60 -2.07
N HIS A 42 0.74 -6.30 -2.65
CA HIS A 42 0.68 -7.75 -2.89
C HIS A 42 0.67 -8.52 -1.57
N LEU A 43 1.54 -8.16 -0.62
CA LEU A 43 1.57 -8.78 0.70
C LEU A 43 0.27 -8.56 1.47
N LEU A 44 -0.25 -7.32 1.50
CA LEU A 44 -1.51 -7.03 2.18
C LEU A 44 -2.68 -7.82 1.55
N ALA A 45 -2.77 -7.85 0.21
CA ALA A 45 -3.80 -8.64 -0.46
C ALA A 45 -3.70 -10.14 -0.14
N ALA A 46 -2.49 -10.70 -0.09
CA ALA A 46 -2.28 -12.10 0.24
C ALA A 46 -2.76 -12.44 1.66
N ILE A 47 -2.37 -11.63 2.66
CA ILE A 47 -2.78 -11.81 4.06
C ILE A 47 -4.31 -11.71 4.19
N LEU A 48 -4.92 -10.69 3.59
CA LEU A 48 -6.37 -10.48 3.68
C LEU A 48 -7.16 -11.61 3.01
N ARG A 49 -6.73 -12.05 1.81
CA ARG A 49 -7.39 -13.14 1.09
C ARG A 49 -7.23 -14.48 1.82
N TYR A 50 -6.09 -14.73 2.46
CA TYR A 50 -5.90 -15.88 3.33
C TYR A 50 -6.92 -15.90 4.49
N LEU A 51 -7.25 -14.71 5.04
CA LEU A 51 -8.27 -14.54 6.08
C LEU A 51 -9.72 -14.47 5.54
N GLY A 52 -9.93 -14.72 4.26
CA GLY A 52 -11.27 -14.68 3.63
C GLY A 52 -11.83 -13.28 3.42
N ILE A 53 -11.01 -12.23 3.52
CA ILE A 53 -11.41 -10.84 3.26
C ILE A 53 -11.16 -10.54 1.78
N PRO A 54 -12.19 -10.16 0.99
CA PRO A 54 -11.97 -9.78 -0.40
C PRO A 54 -11.10 -8.53 -0.49
N ALA A 55 -10.02 -8.63 -1.27
CA ALA A 55 -9.08 -7.55 -1.49
C ALA A 55 -8.69 -7.49 -2.98
N GLY A 56 -8.68 -6.30 -3.55
CA GLY A 56 -8.25 -6.00 -4.92
C GLY A 56 -6.99 -5.13 -4.95
N PHE A 57 -6.39 -5.03 -6.12
CA PHE A 57 -5.31 -4.08 -6.40
C PHE A 57 -5.88 -2.82 -7.04
N CYS A 58 -5.36 -1.67 -6.63
CA CYS A 58 -5.66 -0.38 -7.22
C CYS A 58 -4.37 0.28 -7.66
N TYR A 59 -4.47 1.13 -8.68
CA TYR A 59 -3.34 1.87 -9.21
C TYR A 59 -3.72 3.33 -9.39
N GLN A 60 -2.83 4.22 -8.96
CA GLN A 60 -2.93 5.66 -9.14
C GLN A 60 -1.81 6.12 -10.05
N LYS A 61 -2.08 7.08 -10.94
CA LYS A 61 -1.05 7.74 -11.74
C LYS A 61 -0.72 9.07 -11.07
N LEU A 62 0.52 9.22 -10.62
CA LEU A 62 1.00 10.38 -9.87
C LEU A 62 2.05 11.13 -10.69
N VAL A 63 2.14 12.44 -10.46
CA VAL A 63 3.29 13.24 -10.87
C VAL A 63 4.37 13.01 -9.83
N LEU A 64 5.59 12.67 -10.28
CA LEU A 64 6.71 12.38 -9.40
C LEU A 64 7.32 13.66 -8.81
N ASP A 65 7.28 14.74 -9.59
CA ASP A 65 7.90 16.02 -9.26
C ASP A 65 7.00 17.14 -9.79
N ASP A 66 6.49 17.98 -8.89
CA ASP A 66 5.59 19.08 -9.26
C ASP A 66 6.29 20.13 -10.15
N SER A 67 7.62 20.16 -10.18
CA SER A 67 8.38 21.00 -11.10
C SER A 67 8.48 20.43 -12.52
N ASP A 68 8.22 19.12 -12.69
CA ASP A 68 8.20 18.41 -13.97
C ASP A 68 6.98 17.48 -14.08
N MET A 69 5.87 18.07 -14.49
CA MET A 69 4.59 17.38 -14.73
C MET A 69 4.64 16.27 -15.78
N SER A 70 5.75 16.13 -16.53
CA SER A 70 5.92 15.06 -17.52
C SER A 70 6.31 13.72 -16.90
N ARG A 71 6.88 13.74 -15.68
CA ARG A 71 7.35 12.54 -15.00
C ARG A 71 6.22 11.90 -14.21
N LEU A 72 5.64 10.87 -14.81
CA LEU A 72 4.51 10.15 -14.24
C LEU A 72 4.97 8.80 -13.69
N VAL A 73 4.57 8.50 -12.47
CA VAL A 73 4.77 7.21 -11.82
C VAL A 73 3.42 6.58 -11.52
N ILE A 74 3.40 5.25 -11.44
CA ILE A 74 2.23 4.54 -10.92
C ILE A 74 2.45 4.33 -9.41
N HIS A 75 1.37 4.30 -8.66
CA HIS A 75 1.36 3.98 -7.23
C HIS A 75 0.37 2.86 -6.97
N GLY A 76 0.79 1.83 -6.23
CA GLY A 76 0.00 0.64 -5.93
C GLY A 76 -0.58 0.67 -4.52
N LEU A 77 -1.87 0.36 -4.41
CA LEU A 77 -2.59 0.24 -3.14
C LEU A 77 -3.68 -0.84 -3.23
N ASN A 78 -4.50 -1.00 -2.18
CA ASN A 78 -5.54 -2.02 -2.15
C ASN A 78 -6.95 -1.42 -2.03
N ALA A 79 -7.93 -2.08 -2.62
CA ALA A 79 -9.33 -1.96 -2.21
C ALA A 79 -9.70 -3.19 -1.37
N ILE A 80 -10.37 -3.00 -0.24
CA ILE A 80 -10.81 -4.09 0.64
C ILE A 80 -12.31 -4.01 0.87
N TYR A 81 -13.00 -5.15 0.83
CA TYR A 81 -14.44 -5.21 1.05
C TYR A 81 -14.74 -5.46 2.53
N ILE A 82 -15.42 -4.50 3.16
CA ILE A 82 -15.81 -4.60 4.57
C ILE A 82 -17.26 -5.06 4.64
N LYS A 83 -17.47 -6.35 4.92
CA LYS A 83 -18.80 -6.99 4.93
C LYS A 83 -19.79 -6.29 5.87
N SER A 84 -19.37 -5.88 7.07
CA SER A 84 -20.23 -5.19 8.04
C SER A 84 -20.70 -3.81 7.57
N LEU A 85 -19.97 -3.18 6.65
CA LEU A 85 -20.31 -1.89 6.06
C LEU A 85 -20.90 -2.03 4.65
N ASN A 86 -20.94 -3.25 4.11
CA ASN A 86 -21.36 -3.57 2.74
C ASN A 86 -20.72 -2.66 1.67
N ARG A 87 -19.43 -2.33 1.81
CA ARG A 87 -18.71 -1.46 0.85
C ARG A 87 -17.25 -1.80 0.70
N TRP A 88 -16.70 -1.39 -0.44
CA TRP A 88 -15.26 -1.33 -0.67
C TRP A 88 -14.68 -0.04 -0.11
N ILE A 89 -13.51 -0.12 0.52
CA ILE A 89 -12.71 1.05 0.89
C ILE A 89 -11.31 0.88 0.32
N ARG A 90 -10.66 1.98 -0.08
CA ARG A 90 -9.24 1.94 -0.44
C ARG A 90 -8.38 2.10 0.80
N VAL A 91 -7.29 1.36 0.84
CA VAL A 91 -6.29 1.41 1.90
C VAL A 91 -4.91 1.37 1.28
N ASP A 92 -3.99 2.16 1.84
CA ASP A 92 -2.64 2.30 1.33
C ASP A 92 -1.62 1.94 2.42
N ALA A 93 -1.01 0.76 2.28
CA ALA A 93 -0.06 0.24 3.26
C ALA A 93 1.39 0.61 2.95
N ARG A 94 1.66 1.57 2.05
CA ARG A 94 2.99 2.02 1.65
C ARG A 94 3.92 2.36 2.83
N GLY A 95 3.39 2.81 3.95
CA GLY A 95 4.18 3.22 5.11
C GLY A 95 4.30 4.74 5.20
N ASN A 96 4.54 5.24 6.39
CA ASN A 96 4.57 6.67 6.67
C ASN A 96 6.02 7.17 6.81
N ASN A 97 6.26 8.40 6.38
CA ASN A 97 7.51 9.14 6.58
C ASN A 97 7.18 10.62 6.82
N GLU A 98 8.16 11.52 6.75
CA GLU A 98 7.96 12.95 7.01
C GLU A 98 6.98 13.63 6.04
N GLU A 99 6.88 13.12 4.81
CA GLU A 99 6.08 13.72 3.73
C GLU A 99 4.81 12.91 3.42
N VAL A 100 4.76 11.64 3.83
CA VAL A 100 3.70 10.70 3.49
C VAL A 100 3.02 10.16 4.74
N HIS A 101 1.69 10.28 4.77
CA HIS A 101 0.87 9.77 5.87
C HIS A 101 -0.38 9.04 5.37
N ALA A 102 -0.47 7.75 5.66
CA ALA A 102 -1.64 6.91 5.39
C ALA A 102 -2.14 6.21 6.67
N GLU A 103 -3.46 6.06 6.77
CA GLU A 103 -4.13 5.45 7.91
C GLU A 103 -5.30 4.55 7.51
N PHE A 104 -5.55 3.53 8.32
CA PHE A 104 -6.77 2.75 8.19
C PHE A 104 -7.96 3.55 8.74
N SER A 105 -8.89 3.89 7.86
CA SER A 105 -10.13 4.56 8.23
C SER A 105 -11.30 3.95 7.45
N THR A 106 -12.40 3.69 8.14
CA THR A 106 -13.64 3.25 7.51
C THR A 106 -14.50 4.41 7.06
N GLU A 107 -14.35 5.60 7.65
CA GLU A 107 -15.26 6.73 7.44
C GLU A 107 -14.84 7.64 6.29
N LYS A 108 -13.53 7.87 6.18
CA LYS A 108 -12.91 8.70 5.15
C LYS A 108 -11.68 8.01 4.61
N GLU A 109 -11.34 8.29 3.36
CA GLU A 109 -10.11 7.79 2.77
C GLU A 109 -8.89 8.53 3.33
N CYS A 110 -7.86 7.76 3.72
CA CYS A 110 -6.60 8.28 4.27
C CYS A 110 -5.42 7.52 3.64
N ILE A 111 -5.14 7.83 2.36
CA ILE A 111 -4.07 7.22 1.57
C ILE A 111 -2.88 8.17 1.40
N ALA A 112 -1.72 7.64 0.98
CA ALA A 112 -0.49 8.42 0.86
C ALA A 112 -0.64 9.64 -0.06
N PHE A 113 -1.32 9.45 -1.19
CA PHE A 113 -1.45 10.46 -2.24
C PHE A 113 -2.93 10.60 -2.69
N PRO A 114 -3.67 11.57 -2.12
CA PRO A 114 -5.00 11.92 -2.59
C PRO A 114 -4.95 12.48 -4.02
N ILE A 115 -5.91 12.11 -4.86
CA ILE A 115 -6.13 12.64 -6.21
C ILE A 115 -7.54 13.19 -6.27
#